data_AF-A0A832IM66-F1
#
_entry.id   AF-A0A832IM66-F1
#
_cell.length_a   1.000
_cell.length_b   1.000
_cell.length_c   1.000
_cell.angle_alpha   90.00
_cell.angle_beta   90.00
_cell.angle_gamma   90.00
#
_symmetry.space_group_name_H-M   'P 1'
#
loop_
_entity.id
_entity.type
_entity.pdbx_description
1 polymer ?
#
loop_
_entity_poly.entity_id
_entity_poly.type
_entity_poly.pdbx_seq_one_letter_code
_entity_poly.pdbx_strand_id
1 'polypeptide(L)'
;MNKLSYFLIVLCFTFSSCQNSIRLNNADIRIKNIGKALVLLDTFQFSKANNNYLINDVVNVGEGLFNEIQKNKPFQNVKYRVLKGDIPFAGEKTADYVLEITNNNTTISIRLKYDNEYDKFHILGYSNR
;
A
#
# COMPACT_ATOMS: atom_id res chain seq x y z
N MET A 1 -7.77 53.10 2.18
CA MET A 1 -7.68 51.69 1.75
C MET A 1 -6.42 51.10 2.35
N ASN A 2 -6.57 50.22 3.34
CA ASN A 2 -5.53 49.86 4.29
C ASN A 2 -4.59 48.79 3.72
N LYS A 3 -3.28 49.08 3.70
CA LYS A 3 -2.19 48.16 3.28
C LYS A 3 -2.12 46.86 4.10
N LEU A 4 -2.85 46.80 5.23
CA LEU A 4 -2.93 45.64 6.12
C LEU A 4 -3.69 44.45 5.52
N SER A 5 -4.56 44.66 4.53
CA SER A 5 -5.43 43.62 3.99
C SER A 5 -4.75 42.65 3.03
N TYR A 6 -3.60 43.01 2.45
CA TYR A 6 -2.88 42.15 1.50
C TYR A 6 -2.01 41.08 2.16
N PHE A 7 -1.56 41.31 3.40
CA PHE A 7 -0.65 40.40 4.09
C PHE A 7 -1.33 39.11 4.56
N LEU A 8 -2.64 39.16 4.83
CA LEU A 8 -3.42 38.00 5.29
C LEU A 8 -3.72 36.98 4.17
N ILE A 9 -3.74 37.41 2.91
CA ILE A 9 -4.08 36.53 1.77
C ILE A 9 -2.88 35.66 1.36
N VAL A 10 -1.66 36.15 1.54
CA VAL A 10 -0.43 35.40 1.19
C VAL A 10 -0.12 34.28 2.20
N LEU A 11 -0.53 34.43 3.46
CA LEU A 11 -0.26 33.44 4.52
C LEU A 11 -1.17 32.19 4.45
N CYS A 12 -2.27 32.22 3.69
CA CYS A 12 -3.17 31.07 3.54
C CYS A 12 -2.69 30.03 2.50
N PHE A 13 -1.82 30.38 1.56
CA PHE A 13 -1.40 29.46 0.51
C PHE A 13 -0.27 28.50 0.90
N THR A 14 0.32 28.63 2.09
CA THR A 14 1.46 27.80 2.51
C THR A 14 1.10 26.60 3.39
N PHE A 15 -0.13 26.50 3.89
CA PHE A 15 -0.53 25.40 4.79
C PHE A 15 -1.00 24.13 4.08
N SER A 16 -1.41 24.20 2.82
CA SER A 16 -1.93 23.02 2.09
C SER A 16 -0.84 22.02 1.70
N SER A 17 0.43 22.45 1.66
CA SER A 17 1.55 21.60 1.22
C SER A 17 2.12 20.71 2.34
N CYS A 18 1.78 20.95 3.61
CA CYS A 18 2.31 20.18 4.74
C CYS A 18 1.58 18.85 4.99
N GLN A 19 0.34 18.68 4.53
CA GLN A 19 -0.40 17.44 4.81
C GLN A 19 0.06 16.26 3.93
N ASN A 20 0.47 16.53 2.68
CA ASN A 20 0.94 15.49 1.77
C ASN A 20 2.31 14.91 2.17
N SER A 21 3.22 15.74 2.71
CA SER A 21 4.54 15.29 3.15
C SER A 21 4.45 14.37 4.38
N ILE A 22 3.60 14.69 5.35
CA ILE A 22 3.38 13.86 6.55
C ILE A 22 2.79 12.48 6.18
N ARG A 23 1.89 12.42 5.19
CA ARG A 23 1.26 11.18 4.73
C ARG A 23 2.25 10.24 4.02
N LEU A 24 3.10 10.77 3.13
CA LEU A 24 4.15 10.01 2.46
C LEU A 24 5.27 9.56 3.43
N ASN A 25 5.57 10.35 4.46
CA ASN A 25 6.58 10.00 5.46
C ASN A 25 6.24 8.73 6.26
N ASN A 26 4.96 8.33 6.30
CA ASN A 26 4.51 7.11 6.98
C ASN A 26 4.16 5.96 6.03
N ALA A 27 4.40 6.11 4.71
CA ALA A 27 4.04 5.11 3.72
C ALA A 27 4.65 3.73 4.03
N ASP A 28 5.93 3.68 4.42
CA ASP A 28 6.61 2.43 4.77
C ASP A 28 5.94 1.67 5.92
N ILE A 29 5.42 2.38 6.93
CA ILE A 29 4.72 1.79 8.07
C ILE A 29 3.37 1.23 7.62
N ARG A 30 2.59 2.02 6.87
CA ARG A 30 1.30 1.59 6.30
C ARG A 30 1.48 0.33 5.45
N ILE A 31 2.45 0.35 4.54
CA ILE A 31 2.77 -0.77 3.65
C ILE A 31 3.22 -2.01 4.43
N LYS A 32 4.05 -1.86 5.47
CA LYS A 32 4.41 -2.99 6.35
C LYS A 32 3.18 -3.57 7.06
N ASN A 33 2.24 -2.73 7.49
CA ASN A 33 1.01 -3.19 8.12
C ASN A 33 0.09 -3.93 7.14
N ILE A 34 0.05 -3.53 5.87
CA ILE A 34 -0.60 -4.30 4.80
C ILE A 34 0.00 -5.71 4.74
N GLY A 35 1.33 -5.84 4.75
CA GLY A 35 2.01 -7.14 4.75
C GLY A 35 1.65 -8.01 5.95
N LYS A 36 1.61 -7.43 7.15
CA LYS A 36 1.20 -8.12 8.37
C LYS A 36 -0.26 -8.59 8.29
N ALA A 37 -1.15 -7.75 7.79
CA ALA A 37 -2.56 -8.11 7.63
C ALA A 37 -2.75 -9.21 6.57
N LEU A 38 -1.97 -9.19 5.48
CA LEU A 38 -1.97 -10.25 4.47
C LEU A 38 -1.61 -11.62 5.07
N VAL A 39 -0.55 -11.72 5.87
CA VAL A 39 -0.17 -13.03 6.42
C VAL A 39 -1.16 -13.56 7.47
N LEU A 40 -1.93 -12.67 8.10
CA LEU A 40 -2.98 -12.98 9.08
C LEU A 40 -4.35 -13.20 8.44
N LEU A 41 -4.48 -13.01 7.13
CA LEU A 41 -5.76 -13.15 6.43
C LEU A 41 -6.18 -14.61 6.43
N ASP A 42 -7.15 -14.95 7.25
CA ASP A 42 -7.79 -16.26 7.26
C ASP A 42 -9.01 -16.29 6.35
N THR A 43 -9.42 -17.50 5.97
CA THR A 43 -10.46 -17.81 4.96
C THR A 43 -11.87 -17.24 5.25
N PHE A 44 -12.07 -16.50 6.34
CA PHE A 44 -13.38 -16.18 6.90
C PHE A 44 -13.96 -14.79 6.60
N GLN A 45 -13.44 -14.03 5.64
CA GLN A 45 -14.07 -12.76 5.23
C GLN A 45 -14.42 -12.69 3.74
N PHE A 46 -14.94 -13.78 3.18
CA PHE A 46 -15.70 -13.70 1.93
C PHE A 46 -17.03 -12.98 2.20
N SER A 47 -17.11 -11.70 1.84
CA SER A 47 -18.40 -11.13 1.50
C SER A 47 -18.86 -11.76 0.18
N LYS A 48 -19.91 -12.59 0.22
CA LYS A 48 -20.55 -13.23 -0.96
C LYS A 48 -20.93 -12.25 -2.09
N ALA A 49 -20.85 -10.94 -1.85
CA ALA A 49 -21.20 -9.91 -2.81
C ALA A 49 -20.00 -9.36 -3.61
N ASN A 50 -18.74 -9.61 -3.21
CA ASN A 50 -17.53 -9.19 -3.95
C ASN A 50 -16.33 -10.07 -3.54
N ASN A 51 -15.58 -10.61 -4.50
CA ASN A 51 -14.38 -11.46 -4.29
C ASN A 51 -13.16 -10.68 -3.74
N ASN A 52 -13.41 -9.73 -2.85
CA ASN A 52 -12.48 -8.72 -2.40
C ASN A 52 -12.22 -8.89 -0.90
N TYR A 53 -10.98 -9.20 -0.53
CA TYR A 53 -10.60 -9.29 0.89
C TYR A 53 -10.21 -7.92 1.41
N LEU A 54 -10.82 -7.50 2.52
CA LEU A 54 -10.64 -6.18 3.10
C LEU A 54 -9.39 -6.16 3.99
N ILE A 55 -8.39 -5.40 3.58
CA ILE A 55 -7.24 -5.01 4.41
C ILE A 55 -7.25 -3.49 4.53
N ASN A 56 -7.02 -2.98 5.74
CA ASN A 56 -6.82 -1.55 5.96
C ASN A 56 -5.68 -1.02 5.06
N ASP A 57 -5.80 0.21 4.58
CA ASP A 57 -4.86 0.83 3.64
C ASP A 57 -4.80 0.19 2.24
N VAL A 58 -5.62 -0.81 1.90
CA VAL A 58 -5.71 -1.38 0.55
C VAL A 58 -7.11 -1.17 -0.01
N VAL A 59 -7.21 -0.79 -1.29
CA VAL A 59 -8.51 -0.68 -1.97
C VAL A 59 -9.16 -2.06 -2.10
N ASN A 60 -8.38 -3.04 -2.55
CA ASN A 60 -8.79 -4.42 -2.65
C ASN A 60 -7.58 -5.38 -2.73
N VAL A 61 -7.72 -6.58 -2.15
CA VAL A 61 -6.85 -7.73 -2.40
C VAL A 61 -7.55 -8.71 -3.34
N GLY A 62 -7.00 -8.85 -4.55
CA GLY A 62 -7.51 -9.80 -5.53
C GLY A 62 -7.28 -11.26 -5.15
N GLU A 63 -8.14 -12.15 -5.67
CA GLU A 63 -8.13 -13.59 -5.40
C GLU A 63 -6.77 -14.27 -5.66
N GLY A 64 -6.08 -13.90 -6.73
CA GLY A 64 -4.77 -14.48 -7.05
C GLY A 64 -3.73 -14.26 -5.95
N LEU A 65 -3.59 -13.02 -5.47
CA LEU A 65 -2.68 -12.71 -4.37
C LEU A 65 -3.12 -13.41 -3.08
N PHE A 66 -4.43 -13.42 -2.79
CA PHE A 66 -4.95 -14.13 -1.61
C PHE A 66 -4.57 -15.62 -1.65
N ASN A 67 -4.81 -16.30 -2.78
CA ASN A 67 -4.48 -17.70 -2.95
C ASN A 67 -2.97 -17.94 -2.83
N GLU A 68 -2.15 -17.03 -3.35
CA GLU A 68 -0.70 -17.11 -3.17
C GLU A 68 -0.28 -17.00 -1.71
N ILE A 69 -0.88 -16.07 -0.96
CA ILE A 69 -0.64 -15.93 0.47
C ILE A 69 -1.07 -17.21 1.23
N GLN A 70 -2.23 -17.80 0.91
CA GLN A 70 -2.68 -19.03 1.55
C GLN A 70 -1.73 -20.22 1.29
N LYS A 71 -1.20 -20.36 0.07
CA LYS A 71 -0.22 -21.42 -0.27
C LYS A 71 1.07 -21.34 0.54
N ASN A 72 1.43 -20.14 0.99
CA ASN A 72 2.66 -19.88 1.74
C ASN A 72 2.46 -19.95 3.26
N LYS A 73 1.27 -20.35 3.73
CA LYS A 73 1.03 -20.64 5.15
C LYS A 73 1.63 -22.01 5.55
N PRO A 74 2.06 -22.18 6.81
CA PRO A 74 2.13 -21.16 7.85
C PRO A 74 3.30 -20.19 7.61
N PHE A 75 3.06 -18.92 7.95
CA PHE A 75 4.10 -17.90 7.93
C PHE A 75 4.93 -17.96 9.21
N GLN A 76 6.21 -18.33 9.10
CA GLN A 76 7.15 -18.46 10.22
C GLN A 76 8.37 -17.56 9.98
N ASN A 77 8.78 -16.77 10.99
CA ASN A 77 9.94 -15.86 10.87
C ASN A 77 9.83 -14.87 9.69
N VAL A 78 8.63 -14.32 9.46
CA VAL A 78 8.36 -13.43 8.33
C VAL A 78 9.19 -12.14 8.41
N LYS A 79 9.80 -11.77 7.28
CA LYS A 79 10.46 -10.48 7.10
C LYS A 79 9.68 -9.63 6.11
N TYR A 80 9.64 -8.33 6.38
CA TYR A 80 8.98 -7.34 5.52
C TYR A 80 9.98 -6.30 5.06
N ARG A 81 10.09 -6.10 3.76
CA ARG A 81 10.90 -5.04 3.16
C ARG A 81 10.01 -4.16 2.28
N VAL A 82 10.18 -2.85 2.40
CA VAL A 82 9.50 -1.87 1.55
C VAL A 82 10.55 -1.19 0.69
N LEU A 83 10.33 -1.18 -0.61
CA LEU A 83 11.19 -0.55 -1.60
C LEU A 83 10.38 0.56 -2.27
N LYS A 84 11.00 1.73 -2.46
CA LYS A 84 10.41 2.83 -3.22
C LYS A 84 10.66 2.63 -4.71
N GLY A 85 9.65 2.93 -5.51
CA GLY A 85 9.65 2.69 -6.96
C GLY A 85 9.20 1.28 -7.29
N ASP A 86 9.59 0.82 -8.47
CA ASP A 86 9.09 -0.40 -9.06
C ASP A 86 10.19 -1.46 -9.24
N ILE A 87 9.78 -2.72 -9.34
CA ILE A 87 10.63 -3.79 -9.84
C ILE A 87 10.50 -3.85 -11.36
N PRO A 88 11.58 -4.19 -12.10
CA PRO A 88 11.49 -4.38 -13.54
C PRO A 88 10.57 -5.56 -13.85
N PHE A 89 9.32 -5.24 -14.16
CA PHE A 89 8.27 -6.18 -14.54
C PHE A 89 7.72 -5.77 -15.90
N ALA A 90 7.36 -6.74 -16.73
CA ALA A 90 6.84 -6.53 -18.09
C ALA A 90 5.37 -6.05 -18.06
N GLY A 91 5.11 -4.83 -17.58
CA GLY A 91 3.77 -4.24 -17.55
C GLY A 91 3.77 -2.72 -17.62
N GLU A 92 2.66 -2.16 -18.11
CA GLU A 92 2.55 -0.72 -18.45
C GLU A 92 2.37 0.21 -17.23
N LYS A 93 1.91 -0.31 -16.09
CA LYS A 93 1.63 0.48 -14.89
C LYS A 93 2.82 0.44 -13.95
N THR A 94 3.40 1.60 -13.63
CA THR A 94 4.49 1.75 -12.66
C THR A 94 3.97 1.77 -11.21
N ALA A 95 4.61 1.00 -10.34
CA ALA A 95 4.36 1.01 -8.91
C ALA A 95 5.08 2.18 -8.22
N ASP A 96 4.47 2.72 -7.16
CA ASP A 96 5.12 3.70 -6.29
C ASP A 96 6.00 3.00 -5.24
N TYR A 97 5.60 1.79 -4.85
CA TYR A 97 6.26 0.97 -3.86
C TYR A 97 6.18 -0.52 -4.20
N VAL A 98 7.15 -1.27 -3.68
CA VAL A 98 7.12 -2.73 -3.63
C VAL A 98 7.23 -3.18 -2.18
N LEU A 99 6.26 -3.97 -1.75
CA LEU A 99 6.28 -4.70 -0.49
C LEU A 99 6.80 -6.11 -0.74
N GLU A 100 7.83 -6.52 -0.04
CA GLU A 100 8.30 -7.90 -0.05
C GLU A 100 8.00 -8.56 1.28
N ILE A 101 7.34 -9.72 1.19
CA ILE A 101 7.04 -10.61 2.31
C ILE A 101 7.90 -11.86 2.11
N THR A 102 8.91 -12.04 2.95
CA THR A 102 9.80 -13.21 2.90
C THR A 102 9.44 -14.18 4.02
N ASN A 103 9.13 -15.42 3.66
CA ASN A 103 8.88 -16.54 4.56
C ASN A 103 9.89 -17.65 4.24
N ASN A 104 10.83 -17.92 5.15
CA ASN A 104 11.95 -18.83 4.91
C ASN A 104 12.72 -18.49 3.61
N ASN A 105 12.52 -19.29 2.55
CA ASN A 105 13.20 -19.17 1.26
C ASN A 105 12.31 -18.58 0.16
N THR A 106 11.06 -18.24 0.47
CA THR A 106 10.09 -17.74 -0.50
C THR A 106 9.85 -16.26 -0.28
N THR A 107 9.92 -15.46 -1.35
CA THR A 107 9.66 -14.03 -1.31
C THR A 107 8.54 -13.64 -2.25
N ILE A 108 7.46 -13.11 -1.67
CA ILE A 108 6.34 -12.54 -2.41
C ILE A 108 6.56 -11.03 -2.51
N SER A 109 6.79 -10.53 -3.73
CA SER A 109 6.90 -9.10 -4.03
C SER A 109 5.55 -8.59 -4.53
N ILE A 110 5.00 -7.57 -3.87
CA ILE A 110 3.68 -6.98 -4.13
C ILE A 110 3.87 -5.54 -4.58
N ARG A 111 3.33 -5.20 -5.75
CA ARG A 111 3.43 -3.87 -6.36
C ARG A 111 2.27 -3.02 -5.92
N LEU A 112 2.57 -1.86 -5.34
CA LEU A 112 1.60 -0.96 -4.73
C LEU A 112 1.66 0.41 -5.39
N LYS A 113 0.48 0.96 -5.67
CA LYS A 113 0.31 2.34 -6.14
C LYS A 113 -0.61 3.09 -5.20
N TYR A 114 -0.16 4.24 -4.71
CA TYR A 114 -0.96 5.04 -3.80
C TYR A 114 -2.06 5.79 -4.57
N ASP A 115 -3.25 5.79 -4.01
CA ASP A 115 -4.40 6.52 -4.51
C ASP A 115 -4.78 7.62 -3.52
N ASN A 116 -4.62 8.88 -3.96
CA ASN A 116 -4.93 10.05 -3.15
C ASN A 116 -6.44 10.22 -2.92
N GLU A 117 -7.30 9.74 -3.82
CA GLU A 117 -8.74 9.87 -3.72
C GLU A 117 -9.29 8.99 -2.59
N TYR A 118 -8.80 7.74 -2.52
CA TYR A 118 -9.23 6.78 -1.51
C TYR A 118 -8.37 6.80 -0.23
N ASP A 119 -7.23 7.50 -0.25
CA ASP A 119 -6.17 7.43 0.78
C ASP A 119 -5.79 5.97 1.08
N LYS A 120 -5.56 5.18 0.02
CA LYS A 120 -5.26 3.75 0.09
C LYS A 120 -4.30 3.35 -1.02
N PHE A 121 -3.78 2.13 -0.95
CA PHE A 121 -2.96 1.55 -1.99
C PHE A 121 -3.77 0.59 -2.86
N HIS A 122 -3.60 0.71 -4.19
CA HIS A 122 -3.97 -0.32 -5.14
C HIS A 122 -2.87 -1.35 -5.24
N ILE A 123 -3.24 -2.62 -5.32
CA ILE A 123 -2.33 -3.71 -5.68
C ILE A 123 -2.33 -3.82 -7.20
N LEU A 124 -1.19 -3.53 -7.83
CA LEU A 124 -1.04 -3.61 -9.28
C LEU A 124 -0.72 -5.03 -9.76
N GLY A 125 -0.15 -5.85 -8.87
CA GLY A 125 0.25 -7.22 -9.17
C GLY A 125 1.23 -7.75 -8.12
N TYR A 126 1.61 -9.01 -8.27
CA TYR A 126 2.58 -9.66 -7.39
C TYR A 126 3.43 -10.65 -8.18
N SER A 127 4.58 -11.02 -7.61
CA SER A 127 5.41 -12.13 -8.07
C SER A 127 5.91 -12.94 -6.89
N ASN A 128 6.10 -14.23 -7.11
CA ASN A 128 6.71 -15.12 -6.12
C ASN A 128 8.06 -15.66 -6.66
N ARG A 129 9.07 -15.76 -5.79
CA ARG A 129 10.41 -16.27 -6.08
C ARG A 129 10.92 -17.13 -4.93
#